data_AF-A0A937XSN7-F1
#
_entry.id   AF-A0A937XSN7-F1
#
_cell.length_a   1.000
_cell.length_b   1.000
_cell.length_c   1.000
_cell.angle_alpha   90.00
_cell.angle_beta   90.00
_cell.angle_gamma   90.00
#
_symmetry.space_group_name_H-M   'P 1'
#
loop_
_entity.id
_entity.type
_entity.pdbx_description
1 polymer ?
#
loop_
_entity_poly.entity_id
_entity_poly.type
_entity_poly.pdbx_seq_one_letter_code
_entity_poly.pdbx_strand_id
1 'polypeptide(L)'
;MNNNCHNTTPQTRRRVLLAASATLAIAGVLGGMSAHAQGNPRAIAPAEWEKVLAAARKEGKVVVYTTTAPAAHARLKADFDKAYPGIVLEPVRLIGAQINVKLEQERQIANVDGGDTMITSE
;
A
#
# COMPACT_ATOMS: atom_id res chain seq x y z
N MET A 1 -10.55 17.99 -75.12
CA MET A 1 -9.82 19.27 -75.21
C MET A 1 -9.41 19.68 -73.80
N ASN A 2 -8.25 20.29 -73.66
CA ASN A 2 -7.71 20.76 -72.38
C ASN A 2 -7.99 22.26 -72.18
N ASN A 3 -8.07 22.67 -70.90
CA ASN A 3 -7.63 23.99 -70.41
C ASN A 3 -8.44 25.22 -70.93
N ASN A 4 -8.31 26.44 -70.39
CA ASN A 4 -7.57 26.95 -69.22
C ASN A 4 -8.31 28.18 -68.64
N CYS A 5 -7.77 28.77 -67.56
CA CYS A 5 -7.64 30.23 -67.28
C CYS A 5 -7.64 30.51 -65.75
N HIS A 6 -6.71 31.25 -65.14
CA HIS A 6 -5.51 31.96 -65.64
C HIS A 6 -4.30 31.86 -64.69
N ASN A 7 -3.10 31.99 -65.28
CA ASN A 7 -1.81 32.33 -64.65
C ASN A 7 -1.72 33.87 -64.43
N THR A 8 -0.81 34.51 -63.66
CA THR A 8 0.40 34.09 -62.91
C THR A 8 0.83 35.14 -61.86
N THR A 9 1.61 34.72 -60.86
CA THR A 9 2.64 35.42 -60.02
C THR A 9 2.93 36.91 -60.24
N PRO A 10 3.18 37.69 -59.16
CA PRO A 10 4.43 37.63 -58.35
C PRO A 10 4.19 36.98 -56.95
N GLN A 11 5.03 37.01 -55.89
CA GLN A 11 6.29 37.72 -55.57
C GLN A 11 7.16 36.89 -54.56
N THR A 12 8.28 37.45 -54.08
CA THR A 12 9.24 36.90 -53.08
C THR A 12 9.34 37.83 -51.84
N ARG A 13 9.92 37.51 -50.66
CA ARG A 13 11.05 36.61 -50.33
C ARG A 13 10.94 35.96 -48.93
N ARG A 14 11.37 34.69 -48.84
CA ARG A 14 12.22 34.02 -47.82
C ARG A 14 12.11 34.53 -46.36
N ARG A 15 11.96 33.70 -45.32
CA ARG A 15 12.50 32.34 -45.02
C ARG A 15 11.53 31.73 -43.95
N VAL A 16 11.48 30.44 -43.59
CA VAL A 16 12.41 29.31 -43.78
C VAL A 16 11.70 28.09 -44.39
N LEU A 17 11.85 26.91 -43.77
CA LEU A 17 11.66 25.54 -44.24
C LEU A 17 11.87 24.62 -43.01
N LEU A 18 10.97 23.67 -42.77
CA LEU A 18 11.18 22.23 -42.57
C LEU A 18 9.79 21.61 -42.23
N ALA A 19 9.22 20.84 -43.15
CA ALA A 19 9.27 19.36 -43.20
C ALA A 19 8.22 18.72 -42.25
N ALA A 20 7.10 18.17 -42.74
CA ALA A 20 6.95 16.95 -43.55
C ALA A 20 7.23 15.67 -42.73
N SER A 21 6.43 14.60 -42.77
CA SER A 21 5.17 14.32 -43.46
C SER A 21 4.48 13.08 -42.86
N ALA A 22 3.25 12.82 -43.32
CA ALA A 22 2.42 11.62 -43.21
C ALA A 22 3.16 10.24 -43.25
N THR A 23 2.57 9.07 -42.91
CA THR A 23 1.16 8.63 -43.09
C THR A 23 0.85 7.34 -42.30
N LEU A 24 -0.34 6.78 -42.54
CA LEU A 24 -0.81 5.39 -42.29
C LEU A 24 -1.32 5.05 -40.88
N ALA A 25 -2.61 4.70 -40.83
CA ALA A 25 -3.25 3.98 -39.73
C ALA A 25 -3.42 2.50 -40.11
N ILE A 26 -3.24 1.60 -39.15
CA ILE A 26 -3.61 0.19 -39.25
C ILE A 26 -4.42 -0.16 -38.00
N ALA A 27 -5.64 -0.66 -38.18
CA ALA A 27 -6.45 -1.18 -37.09
C ALA A 27 -6.19 -2.68 -36.92
N GLY A 28 -6.04 -3.15 -35.67
CA GLY A 28 -5.82 -4.56 -35.41
C GLY A 28 -5.82 -4.95 -33.93
N VAL A 29 -6.43 -6.10 -33.65
CA VAL A 29 -6.31 -6.91 -32.42
C VAL A 29 -6.79 -6.26 -31.11
N LEU A 30 -8.06 -6.55 -30.83
CA LEU A 30 -8.59 -6.91 -29.51
C LEU A 30 -7.54 -7.53 -28.57
N GLY A 31 -6.99 -6.75 -27.65
CA GLY A 31 -5.91 -7.21 -26.75
C GLY A 31 -5.71 -6.35 -25.50
N GLY A 32 -6.78 -5.68 -25.04
CA GLY A 32 -6.71 -4.61 -24.05
C GLY A 32 -7.74 -4.67 -22.92
N MET A 33 -8.37 -5.82 -22.65
CA MET A 33 -9.06 -6.02 -21.39
C MET A 33 -8.02 -6.17 -20.27
N SER A 34 -7.54 -5.04 -19.76
CA SER A 34 -6.85 -4.98 -18.47
C SER A 34 -7.78 -5.58 -17.43
N ALA A 35 -7.53 -6.83 -17.05
CA ALA A 35 -8.24 -7.48 -15.98
C ALA A 35 -8.00 -6.65 -14.71
N HIS A 36 -9.00 -5.85 -14.35
CA HIS A 36 -9.01 -5.12 -13.09
C HIS A 36 -9.18 -6.18 -12.01
N ALA A 37 -8.05 -6.75 -11.57
CA ALA A 37 -8.02 -7.70 -10.49
C ALA A 37 -8.75 -7.06 -9.32
N GLN A 38 -9.88 -7.65 -8.93
CA GLN A 38 -10.68 -7.22 -7.78
C GLN A 38 -9.92 -7.66 -6.53
N GLY A 39 -8.78 -7.02 -6.30
CA GLY A 39 -7.97 -7.18 -5.11
C GLY A 39 -8.84 -6.88 -3.91
N ASN A 40 -8.79 -7.78 -2.92
CA ASN A 40 -9.36 -7.52 -1.61
C ASN A 40 -8.90 -6.13 -1.15
N PRO A 41 -9.78 -5.17 -0.82
CA PRO A 41 -9.36 -3.82 -0.42
C PRO A 41 -8.58 -3.77 0.90
N ARG A 42 -8.40 -4.93 1.57
CA ARG A 42 -7.52 -5.13 2.73
C ARG A 42 -6.20 -5.84 2.38
N ALA A 43 -5.93 -6.16 1.12
CA ALA A 43 -4.66 -6.74 0.67
C ALA A 43 -3.61 -5.63 0.53
N ILE A 44 -2.82 -5.45 1.58
CA ILE A 44 -1.63 -4.59 1.56
C ILE A 44 -0.65 -5.16 0.53
N ALA A 45 -0.17 -4.32 -0.40
CA ALA A 45 0.83 -4.75 -1.39
C ALA A 45 2.15 -5.14 -0.68
N PRO A 46 2.90 -6.16 -1.15
CA PRO A 46 4.10 -6.63 -0.45
C PRO A 46 5.12 -5.53 -0.14
N ALA A 47 5.32 -4.58 -1.05
CA ALA A 47 6.22 -3.44 -0.87
C ALA A 47 5.75 -2.42 0.20
N GLU A 48 4.46 -2.38 0.52
CA GLU A 48 3.92 -1.58 1.63
C GLU A 48 4.02 -2.36 2.96
N TRP A 49 3.84 -3.68 2.94
CA TRP A 49 4.02 -4.53 4.11
C TRP A 49 5.46 -4.50 4.63
N GLU A 50 6.46 -4.54 3.74
CA GLU A 50 7.87 -4.40 4.14
C GLU A 50 8.18 -3.03 4.77
N LYS A 51 7.44 -1.96 4.45
CA LYS A 51 7.58 -0.67 5.16
C LYS A 51 7.08 -0.75 6.60
N VAL A 52 5.95 -1.46 6.82
CA VAL A 52 5.42 -1.71 8.17
C VAL A 52 6.42 -2.54 8.98
N LEU A 53 6.97 -3.62 8.40
CA LEU A 53 8.01 -4.42 9.06
C LEU A 53 9.30 -3.60 9.32
N ALA A 54 9.68 -2.70 8.42
CA ALA A 54 10.85 -1.82 8.60
C ALA A 54 10.62 -0.67 9.61
N ALA A 55 9.37 -0.34 9.94
CA ALA A 55 9.02 0.55 11.06
C ALA A 55 9.02 -0.24 12.38
N ALA A 56 8.27 -1.34 12.45
CA ALA A 56 8.16 -2.18 13.64
C ALA A 56 9.51 -2.79 14.10
N ARG A 57 10.48 -3.02 13.19
CA ARG A 57 11.87 -3.40 13.56
C ARG A 57 12.70 -2.26 14.19
N LYS A 58 12.28 -1.00 14.07
CA LYS A 58 12.89 0.16 14.75
C LYS A 58 12.26 0.40 16.12
N GLU A 59 10.95 0.18 16.22
CA GLU A 59 10.20 0.16 17.48
C GLU A 59 10.58 -1.06 18.34
N GLY A 60 10.90 -2.18 17.70
CA GLY A 60 11.55 -3.36 18.29
C GLY A 60 10.60 -4.35 18.99
N LYS A 61 9.38 -3.93 19.36
CA LYS A 61 8.36 -4.78 19.97
C LYS A 61 6.94 -4.40 19.52
N VAL A 62 5.99 -5.29 19.80
CA VAL A 62 4.53 -5.07 19.69
C VAL A 62 3.85 -5.64 20.94
N VAL A 63 3.00 -4.86 21.61
CA VAL A 63 2.35 -5.20 22.87
C VAL A 63 0.89 -5.60 22.63
N VAL A 64 0.55 -6.87 22.87
CA VAL A 64 -0.78 -7.43 22.57
C VAL A 64 -1.52 -7.77 23.85
N TYR A 65 -2.65 -7.10 24.08
CA TYR A 65 -3.52 -7.35 25.23
C TYR A 65 -4.47 -8.51 24.91
N THR A 66 -4.67 -9.45 25.83
CA THR A 66 -5.41 -10.67 25.47
C THR A 66 -6.01 -11.42 26.67
N THR A 67 -7.18 -12.01 26.46
CA THR A 67 -7.89 -12.83 27.46
C THR A 67 -7.57 -14.32 27.37
N THR A 68 -7.05 -14.78 26.22
CA THR A 68 -6.91 -16.20 25.85
C THR A 68 -5.91 -16.96 26.76
N ALA A 69 -5.84 -18.29 26.64
CA ALA A 69 -5.02 -19.11 27.55
C ALA A 69 -3.50 -18.96 27.30
N PRO A 70 -2.63 -19.01 28.34
CA PRO A 70 -1.18 -18.85 28.18
C PRO A 70 -0.52 -19.81 27.17
N ALA A 71 -1.04 -21.02 27.02
CA ALA A 71 -0.54 -21.98 26.01
C ALA A 71 -0.82 -21.56 24.56
N ALA A 72 -1.80 -20.67 24.32
CA ALA A 72 -2.01 -20.04 23.03
C ALA A 72 -1.03 -18.88 22.81
N HIS A 73 -0.76 -18.06 23.84
CA HIS A 73 0.22 -16.97 23.80
C HIS A 73 1.63 -17.47 23.48
N ALA A 74 2.05 -18.57 24.13
CA ALA A 74 3.36 -19.18 23.92
C ALA A 74 3.56 -19.65 22.46
N ARG A 75 2.52 -20.21 21.82
CA ARG A 75 2.56 -20.59 20.40
C ARG A 75 2.58 -19.36 19.49
N LEU A 76 1.64 -18.43 19.69
CA LEU A 76 1.57 -17.19 18.90
C LEU A 76 2.89 -16.42 18.94
N LYS A 77 3.53 -16.33 20.11
CA LYS A 77 4.86 -15.72 20.25
C LYS A 77 5.95 -16.49 19.52
N ALA A 78 6.02 -17.81 19.69
CA ALA A 78 7.03 -18.63 19.01
C ALA A 78 6.91 -18.56 17.48
N ASP A 79 5.68 -18.56 16.94
CA ASP A 79 5.43 -18.44 15.51
C ASP A 79 5.69 -17.01 14.99
N PHE A 80 5.33 -15.98 15.76
CA PHE A 80 5.59 -14.57 15.41
C PHE A 80 7.08 -14.22 15.45
N ASP A 81 7.79 -14.51 16.54
CA ASP A 81 9.22 -14.20 16.70
C ASP A 81 10.06 -14.91 15.61
N LYS A 82 9.60 -16.09 15.14
CA LYS A 82 10.18 -16.84 14.02
C LYS A 82 9.86 -16.24 12.65
N ALA A 83 8.63 -15.75 12.45
CA ALA A 83 8.22 -15.12 11.20
C ALA A 83 8.82 -13.71 11.01
N TYR A 84 9.02 -12.97 12.11
CA TYR A 84 9.46 -11.59 12.10
C TYR A 84 10.69 -11.32 13.00
N PRO A 85 11.88 -11.89 12.71
CA PRO A 85 13.06 -11.74 13.54
C PRO A 85 13.43 -10.26 13.78
N GLY A 86 13.60 -9.87 15.04
CA GLY A 86 13.86 -8.48 15.43
C GLY A 86 12.60 -7.62 15.65
N ILE A 87 11.41 -8.23 15.71
CA ILE A 87 10.22 -7.65 16.33
C ILE A 87 9.79 -8.58 17.45
N VAL A 88 9.82 -8.12 18.70
CA VAL A 88 9.46 -8.93 19.88
C VAL A 88 7.96 -8.86 20.13
N LEU A 89 7.24 -9.98 20.07
CA LEU A 89 5.85 -10.00 20.53
C LEU A 89 5.77 -10.04 22.07
N GLU A 90 5.07 -9.09 22.69
CA GLU A 90 4.84 -9.00 24.14
C GLU A 90 3.35 -9.22 24.47
N PRO A 91 2.90 -10.47 24.71
CA PRO A 91 1.50 -10.75 25.06
C PRO A 91 1.23 -10.47 26.55
N VAL A 92 0.46 -9.42 26.84
CA VAL A 92 0.01 -9.06 28.19
C VAL A 92 -1.37 -9.64 28.44
N ARG A 93 -1.46 -10.63 29.33
CA ARG A 93 -2.74 -11.28 29.66
C ARG A 93 -3.56 -10.45 30.64
N LEU A 94 -4.74 -10.01 30.21
CA LEU A 94 -5.69 -9.23 31.03
C LEU A 94 -7.02 -9.99 31.16
N ILE A 95 -7.64 -9.96 32.35
CA ILE A 95 -8.86 -10.73 32.63
C ILE A 95 -9.88 -9.90 33.40
N GLY A 96 -11.12 -9.84 32.90
CA GLY A 96 -12.24 -9.18 33.57
C GLY A 96 -11.94 -7.70 33.90
N ALA A 97 -12.24 -7.29 35.14
CA ALA A 97 -12.10 -5.90 35.59
C ALA A 97 -10.68 -5.32 35.44
N GLN A 98 -9.63 -6.16 35.34
CA GLN A 98 -8.25 -5.72 35.14
C GLN A 98 -8.07 -4.94 33.82
N ILE A 99 -8.85 -5.25 32.78
CA ILE A 99 -8.81 -4.60 31.47
C ILE A 99 -9.12 -3.10 31.62
N ASN A 100 -10.22 -2.77 32.30
CA ASN A 100 -10.67 -1.39 32.48
C ASN A 100 -9.71 -0.58 33.35
N VAL A 101 -9.13 -1.20 34.39
CA VAL A 101 -8.15 -0.55 35.28
C VAL A 101 -6.85 -0.24 34.52
N LYS A 102 -6.34 -1.20 33.75
CA LYS A 102 -5.12 -1.06 32.93
C LYS A 102 -5.27 0.06 31.89
N LEU A 103 -6.38 0.06 31.15
CA LEU A 103 -6.70 1.10 30.15
C LEU A 103 -6.87 2.50 30.76
N GLU A 104 -7.51 2.63 31.92
CA GLU A 104 -7.64 3.94 32.58
C GLU A 104 -6.30 4.45 33.11
N GLN A 105 -5.44 3.56 33.63
CA GLN A 105 -4.08 3.92 34.05
C GLN A 105 -3.22 4.41 32.88
N GLU A 106 -3.30 3.76 31.72
CA GLU A 106 -2.66 4.22 30.48
C GLU A 106 -3.21 5.56 30.00
N ARG A 107 -4.54 5.76 30.06
CA ARG A 107 -5.18 7.00 29.61
C ARG A 107 -4.85 8.22 30.48
N GLN A 108 -4.63 8.03 31.78
CA GLN A 108 -4.37 9.11 32.73
C GLN A 108 -2.91 9.58 32.77
N ILE A 109 -1.97 8.82 32.18
CA ILE A 109 -0.54 9.14 32.23
C ILE A 109 -0.01 9.36 30.81
N ALA A 110 0.32 10.61 30.48
CA ALA A 110 0.90 10.95 29.20
C ALA A 110 2.23 10.21 28.97
N ASN A 111 2.43 9.69 27.75
CA ASN A 111 3.64 8.96 27.33
C ASN A 111 3.91 7.65 28.12
N VAL A 112 2.86 6.90 28.47
CA VAL A 112 2.98 5.48 28.85
C VAL A 112 2.98 4.58 27.62
N ASP A 113 3.85 3.57 27.67
CA ASP A 113 3.90 2.44 26.74
C ASP A 113 2.71 1.50 27.00
N GLY A 114 1.68 1.59 26.14
CA GLY A 114 0.39 0.92 26.29
C GLY A 114 0.23 -0.33 25.40
N GLY A 115 -1.00 -0.84 25.29
CA GLY A 115 -1.32 -1.96 24.40
C GLY A 115 -1.71 -1.51 22.99
N ASP A 116 -1.05 -2.03 21.96
CA ASP A 116 -1.32 -1.71 20.55
C ASP A 116 -2.66 -2.26 20.06
N THR A 117 -3.05 -3.44 20.56
CA THR A 117 -4.23 -4.17 20.11
C THR A 117 -4.72 -5.15 21.18
N MET A 118 -6.01 -5.51 21.11
CA MET A 118 -6.65 -6.42 22.06
C MET A 118 -7.29 -7.62 21.36
N ILE A 119 -6.98 -8.83 21.83
CA ILE A 119 -7.53 -10.10 21.35
C ILE A 119 -8.42 -10.72 22.44
N THR A 120 -9.72 -10.56 22.28
CA THR A 120 -10.79 -11.18 23.06
C THR A 120 -11.08 -12.61 22.59
N SER A 121 -11.93 -13.31 23.35
CA SER A 121 -12.59 -14.54 22.90
C SER A 121 -14.07 -14.24 22.83
N GLU A 122 -14.65 -14.34 21.63
CA GLU A 122 -16.05 -14.13 21.29
C GLU A 122 -16.60 -15.37 20.56
#